data_AF-A0A383CSC6-F1
#
_entry.id   AF-A0A383CSC6-F1
#
_cell.length_a   1.000
_cell.length_b   1.000
_cell.length_c   1.000
_cell.angle_alpha   90.00
_cell.angle_beta   90.00
_cell.angle_gamma   90.00
#
_symmetry.space_group_name_H-M   'P 1'
#
loop_
_entity.id
_entity.type
_entity.pdbx_description
1 polymer ?
#
loop_
_entity_poly.entity_id
_entity_poly.type
_entity_poly.pdbx_seq_one_letter_code
_entity_poly.pdbx_strand_id
1 'polypeptide(L)'
;MNKKFLIAVLLIIVGAVLGYQVPRGPALYSALMGFGTSSNQNYSTLASHQALLDFEEALATARRMVLNDAKTEQEAAEGMRWLLRVIAMSVEVAADANPRMPHFQRMDTLVRKVGGDNPDAEYEFVAIDGQYDYKITGNVGSVRYLGLTFNAGQGNTPRRQFAYLSDKTLNLDEAGNFTLILSQEAPDIPGQWVQTPADASEILVRQYIAQREQEELPSF
;
A
#
# COMPACT_ATOMS: atom_id res chain seq x y z
N MET A 1 35.00 -10.82 52.91
CA MET A 1 34.00 -10.97 51.84
C MET A 1 34.74 -11.30 50.54
N ASN A 2 34.41 -12.43 49.90
CA ASN A 2 35.25 -13.03 48.85
C ASN A 2 35.14 -12.23 47.53
N LYS A 3 36.26 -11.81 46.90
CA LYS A 3 36.25 -10.96 45.68
C LYS A 3 35.35 -11.52 44.55
N LYS A 4 35.30 -12.86 44.43
CA LYS A 4 34.45 -13.56 43.47
C LYS A 4 32.95 -13.36 43.72
N PHE A 5 32.55 -13.24 44.98
CA PHE A 5 31.16 -12.96 45.35
C PHE A 5 30.77 -11.52 45.01
N LEU A 6 31.67 -10.55 45.22
CA LEU A 6 31.44 -9.16 44.83
C LEU A 6 31.26 -9.01 43.31
N ILE A 7 32.08 -9.72 42.52
CA ILE A 7 31.99 -9.70 41.05
C ILE A 7 30.69 -10.36 40.57
N ALA A 8 30.28 -11.48 41.18
CA ALA A 8 29.02 -12.13 40.86
C ALA A 8 27.81 -11.23 41.16
N VAL A 9 27.81 -10.56 42.32
CA VAL A 9 26.77 -9.59 42.68
C VAL A 9 26.79 -8.39 41.74
N LEU A 10 27.96 -7.88 41.35
CA LEU A 10 28.08 -6.79 40.39
C LEU A 10 27.54 -7.18 39.00
N LEU A 11 27.82 -8.39 38.52
CA LEU A 11 27.31 -8.90 37.25
C LEU A 11 25.80 -9.16 37.28
N ILE A 12 25.25 -9.59 38.42
CA ILE A 12 23.80 -9.73 38.60
C ILE A 12 23.11 -8.37 38.67
N ILE A 13 23.71 -7.39 39.37
CA ILE A 13 23.17 -6.03 39.45
C ILE A 13 23.26 -5.35 38.08
N VAL A 14 24.39 -5.44 37.39
CA VAL A 14 24.55 -4.94 36.02
C VAL A 14 23.59 -5.67 35.07
N GLY A 15 23.44 -6.99 35.19
CA GLY A 15 22.50 -7.78 34.39
C GLY A 15 21.03 -7.50 34.70
N ALA A 16 20.68 -7.13 35.94
CA ALA A 16 19.31 -6.78 36.34
C ALA A 16 18.96 -5.32 36.03
N VAL A 17 19.90 -4.40 36.22
CA VAL A 17 19.76 -2.97 35.89
C VAL A 17 19.77 -2.79 34.37
N LEU A 18 20.68 -3.46 33.65
CA LEU A 18 20.62 -3.53 32.19
C LEU A 18 19.42 -4.37 31.75
N GLY A 19 19.06 -5.47 32.41
CA GLY A 19 17.90 -6.30 32.02
C GLY A 19 16.53 -5.58 32.02
N TYR A 20 16.43 -4.42 32.68
CA TYR A 20 15.26 -3.55 32.61
C TYR A 20 15.34 -2.50 31.47
N GLN A 21 16.54 -2.16 31.01
CA GLN A 21 16.83 -1.22 29.92
C GLN A 21 17.23 -1.89 28.60
N VAL A 22 17.47 -3.20 28.63
CA VAL A 22 17.87 -4.00 27.48
C VAL A 22 16.61 -4.27 26.67
N PRO A 23 16.62 -4.00 25.35
CA PRO A 23 15.48 -4.26 24.48
C PRO A 23 15.05 -5.72 24.65
N ARG A 24 13.74 -6.01 24.68
CA ARG A 24 13.23 -7.38 24.81
C ARG A 24 12.79 -7.90 23.45
N GLY A 25 12.81 -9.22 23.27
CA GLY A 25 12.33 -9.87 22.05
C GLY A 25 13.21 -9.57 20.82
N PRO A 26 12.63 -9.25 19.64
CA PRO A 26 13.39 -9.04 18.40
C PRO A 26 14.49 -7.97 18.52
N ALA A 27 14.28 -6.96 19.35
CA ALA A 27 15.25 -5.89 19.56
C ALA A 27 16.45 -6.32 20.42
N LEU A 28 16.29 -7.32 21.31
CA LEU A 28 17.43 -7.94 22.00
C LEU A 28 18.29 -8.73 21.03
N TYR A 29 17.60 -9.48 20.17
CA TYR A 29 18.21 -10.35 19.18
C TYR A 29 19.00 -9.52 18.15
N SER A 30 18.44 -8.41 17.68
CA SER A 30 19.15 -7.50 16.77
C SER A 30 20.36 -6.83 17.44
N ALA A 31 20.23 -6.40 18.70
CA ALA A 31 21.34 -5.82 19.44
C ALA A 31 22.50 -6.83 19.60
N LEU A 32 22.21 -8.09 19.94
CA LEU A 32 23.20 -9.16 20.08
C LEU A 32 23.89 -9.52 18.75
N MET A 33 23.13 -9.56 17.65
CA MET A 33 23.67 -9.82 16.31
C MET A 33 24.54 -8.67 15.77
N GLY A 34 24.29 -7.43 16.19
CA GLY A 34 25.04 -6.24 15.77
C GLY A 34 26.43 -6.09 16.40
N PHE A 35 26.75 -6.82 17.48
CA PHE A 35 28.04 -6.69 18.17
C PHE A 35 29.23 -7.32 17.44
N GLY A 36 29.02 -8.09 16.36
CA GLY A 36 30.07 -8.85 15.68
C GLY A 36 30.32 -8.48 14.20
N THR A 37 29.50 -7.63 13.60
CA THR A 37 29.51 -7.36 12.16
C THR A 37 29.62 -5.86 11.88
N SER A 38 30.80 -5.30 12.11
CA SER A 38 31.14 -3.98 11.56
C SER A 38 31.41 -4.12 10.06
N SER A 39 30.35 -3.98 9.26
CA SER A 39 30.50 -3.71 7.82
C SER A 39 30.85 -2.23 7.64
N ASN A 40 31.74 -1.92 6.70
CA ASN A 40 32.16 -0.54 6.38
C ASN A 40 31.15 0.23 5.50
N GLN A 41 29.95 -0.32 5.27
CA GLN A 41 28.95 0.26 4.38
C GLN A 41 27.90 1.00 5.20
N ASN A 42 27.83 2.32 5.04
CA ASN A 42 26.80 3.14 5.67
C ASN A 42 25.64 3.37 4.70
N TYR A 43 24.48 2.77 4.98
CA TYR A 43 23.26 2.93 4.20
C TYR A 43 22.28 3.94 4.81
N SER A 44 22.65 4.66 5.87
CA SER A 44 21.76 5.62 6.55
C SER A 44 21.38 6.82 5.68
N THR A 45 22.08 7.06 4.57
CA THR A 45 21.81 8.17 3.65
C THR A 45 20.94 7.77 2.45
N LEU A 46 20.46 6.52 2.40
CA LEU A 46 19.58 6.09 1.32
C LEU A 46 18.22 6.81 1.38
N ALA A 47 17.65 7.11 0.22
CA ALA A 47 16.30 7.67 0.13
C ALA A 47 15.24 6.74 0.76
N SER A 48 15.43 5.43 0.69
CA SER A 48 14.54 4.45 1.35
C SER A 48 14.57 4.55 2.87
N HIS A 49 15.74 4.87 3.46
CA HIS A 49 15.82 5.11 4.90
C HIS A 49 15.11 6.41 5.27
N GLN A 50 15.31 7.49 4.52
CA GLN A 50 14.59 8.74 4.75
C GLN A 50 13.07 8.57 4.61
N ALA A 51 12.61 7.85 3.58
CA ALA A 51 11.18 7.57 3.38
C ALA A 51 10.56 6.80 4.56
N LEU A 52 11.31 5.89 5.18
CA LEU A 52 10.86 5.18 6.38
C LEU A 52 10.74 6.12 7.59
N LEU A 53 11.70 7.04 7.78
CA LEU A 53 11.61 8.06 8.83
C LEU A 53 10.40 8.99 8.64
N ASP A 54 10.14 9.41 7.40
CA ASP A 54 8.97 10.23 7.06
C ASP A 54 7.66 9.48 7.34
N PHE A 55 7.63 8.17 7.03
CA PHE A 55 6.50 7.31 7.35
C PHE A 55 6.29 7.15 8.87
N GLU A 56 7.35 6.99 9.66
CA GLU A 56 7.27 6.95 11.13
C GLU A 56 6.67 8.24 11.69
N GLU A 57 7.07 9.41 11.17
CA GLU A 57 6.51 10.69 11.56
C GLU A 57 5.02 10.83 11.17
N ALA A 58 4.67 10.41 9.96
CA ALA A 58 3.28 10.40 9.50
C ALA A 58 2.40 9.51 10.38
N LEU A 59 2.88 8.31 10.73
CA LEU A 59 2.19 7.40 11.63
C LEU A 59 2.05 7.98 13.05
N ALA A 60 3.11 8.61 13.58
CA ALA A 60 3.06 9.27 14.88
C ALA A 60 2.04 10.42 14.90
N THR A 61 1.92 11.16 13.79
CA THR A 61 0.94 12.23 13.61
C THR A 61 -0.48 11.68 13.50
N ALA A 62 -0.70 10.66 12.68
CA ALA A 62 -2.00 10.00 12.55
C ALA A 62 -2.48 9.39 13.88
N ARG A 63 -1.57 8.80 14.66
CA ARG A 63 -1.87 8.31 16.02
C ARG A 63 -2.34 9.43 16.95
N ARG A 64 -1.68 10.59 16.92
CA ARG A 64 -2.09 11.76 17.73
C ARG A 64 -3.47 12.26 17.30
N MET A 65 -3.74 12.32 16.00
CA MET A 65 -5.05 12.68 15.46
C MET A 65 -6.14 11.73 15.99
N VAL A 66 -5.94 10.41 15.89
CA VAL A 66 -6.89 9.42 16.41
C VAL A 66 -7.20 9.64 17.89
N LEU A 67 -6.18 9.88 18.73
CA LEU A 67 -6.37 10.10 20.16
C LEU A 67 -7.09 11.42 20.48
N ASN A 68 -6.85 12.46 19.68
CA ASN A 68 -7.49 13.77 19.88
C ASN A 68 -8.96 13.76 19.44
N ASP A 69 -9.29 12.98 18.40
CA ASP A 69 -10.63 12.96 17.81
C ASP A 69 -11.57 11.97 18.50
N ALA A 70 -11.02 10.91 19.11
CA ALA A 70 -11.80 9.89 19.80
C ALA A 70 -12.58 10.48 21.00
N LYS A 71 -13.87 10.17 21.05
CA LYS A 71 -14.80 10.58 22.13
C LYS A 71 -15.03 9.48 23.15
N THR A 72 -14.66 8.24 22.82
CA THR A 72 -14.80 7.07 23.69
C THR A 72 -13.54 6.21 23.66
N GLU A 73 -13.38 5.36 24.68
CA GLU A 73 -12.29 4.36 24.72
C GLU A 73 -12.36 3.40 23.53
N GLN A 74 -13.56 3.00 23.13
CA GLN A 74 -13.76 2.14 21.96
C GLN A 74 -13.27 2.81 20.68
N GLU A 75 -13.62 4.08 20.45
CA GLU A 75 -13.14 4.83 19.27
C GLU A 75 -11.61 4.93 19.25
N ALA A 76 -10.99 5.18 20.41
CA ALA A 76 -9.53 5.24 20.52
C ALA A 76 -8.90 3.88 20.17
N ALA A 77 -9.43 2.77 20.71
CA ALA A 77 -8.95 1.42 20.43
C ALA A 77 -9.16 1.00 18.97
N GLU A 78 -10.33 1.27 18.40
CA GLU A 78 -10.65 0.97 17.01
C GLU A 78 -9.84 1.82 16.03
N GLY A 79 -9.56 3.08 16.38
CA GLY A 79 -8.67 3.95 15.62
C GLY A 79 -7.23 3.42 15.55
N MET A 80 -6.70 2.85 16.63
CA MET A 80 -5.39 2.17 16.57
C MET A 80 -5.41 0.97 15.63
N ARG A 81 -6.48 0.18 15.64
CA ARG A 81 -6.66 -0.94 14.68
C ARG A 81 -6.84 -0.44 13.25
N TRP A 82 -7.49 0.70 13.05
CA TRP A 82 -7.62 1.34 11.75
C TRP A 82 -6.26 1.79 11.21
N LEU A 83 -5.37 2.36 12.04
CA LEU A 83 -4.01 2.70 11.60
C LEU A 83 -3.26 1.47 11.06
N LEU A 84 -3.37 0.32 11.72
CA LEU A 84 -2.76 -0.93 11.23
C LEU A 84 -3.31 -1.35 9.86
N ARG A 85 -4.60 -1.12 9.60
CA ARG A 85 -5.22 -1.38 8.28
C ARG A 85 -4.72 -0.42 7.21
N VAL A 86 -4.54 0.86 7.55
CA VAL A 86 -3.95 1.86 6.65
C VAL A 86 -2.52 1.47 6.30
N ILE A 87 -1.70 1.08 7.28
CA ILE A 87 -0.34 0.59 7.03
C ILE A 87 -0.34 -0.61 6.10
N ALA A 88 -1.18 -1.61 6.38
CA ALA A 88 -1.29 -2.81 5.54
C ALA A 88 -1.67 -2.46 4.09
N MET A 89 -2.61 -1.53 3.90
CA MET A 89 -2.99 -1.05 2.57
C MET A 89 -1.82 -0.31 1.90
N SER A 90 -1.17 0.62 2.61
CA SER A 90 -0.11 1.46 2.06
C SER A 90 1.14 0.67 1.65
N VAL A 91 1.48 -0.40 2.37
CA VAL A 91 2.60 -1.27 1.99
C VAL A 91 2.34 -1.89 0.62
N GLU A 92 1.17 -2.50 0.43
CA GLU A 92 0.81 -3.10 -0.85
C GLU A 92 0.66 -2.04 -1.94
N VAL A 93 -0.19 -1.03 -1.70
CA VAL A 93 -0.63 -0.06 -2.71
C VAL A 93 0.44 0.96 -3.12
N ALA A 94 1.33 1.34 -2.19
CA ALA A 94 2.30 2.41 -2.44
C ALA A 94 3.75 1.94 -2.34
N ALA A 95 4.11 1.12 -1.35
CA ALA A 95 5.51 0.74 -1.14
C ALA A 95 5.98 -0.32 -2.17
N ASP A 96 5.13 -1.30 -2.48
CA ASP A 96 5.43 -2.36 -3.45
C ASP A 96 4.92 -2.05 -4.87
N ALA A 97 4.40 -0.84 -5.09
CA ALA A 97 4.00 -0.37 -6.41
C ALA A 97 5.20 -0.30 -7.37
N ASN A 98 5.06 -0.87 -8.57
CA ASN A 98 6.10 -0.85 -9.58
C ASN A 98 5.51 -0.59 -10.98
N PRO A 99 5.59 0.64 -11.51
CA PRO A 99 5.09 0.95 -12.85
C PRO A 99 5.75 0.17 -13.99
N ARG A 100 6.91 -0.47 -13.79
CA ARG A 100 7.57 -1.30 -14.79
C ARG A 100 7.11 -2.75 -14.77
N MET A 101 6.49 -3.17 -13.67
CA MET A 101 5.85 -4.47 -13.48
C MET A 101 4.51 -4.24 -12.76
N PRO A 102 3.59 -3.52 -13.42
CA PRO A 102 2.32 -3.14 -12.79
C PRO A 102 1.50 -4.39 -12.49
N HIS A 103 0.74 -4.33 -11.41
CA HIS A 103 -0.23 -5.35 -11.06
C HIS A 103 -1.41 -4.70 -10.35
N PHE A 104 -2.57 -5.33 -10.46
CA PHE A 104 -3.78 -4.90 -9.77
C PHE A 104 -3.67 -5.28 -8.30
N GLN A 105 -3.71 -4.26 -7.44
CA GLN A 105 -3.58 -4.40 -6.00
C GLN A 105 -4.91 -4.04 -5.35
N ARG A 106 -5.50 -5.00 -4.64
CA ARG A 106 -6.75 -4.80 -3.91
C ARG A 106 -6.54 -3.76 -2.80
N MET A 107 -7.26 -2.65 -2.78
CA MET A 107 -7.06 -1.61 -1.73
C MET A 107 -7.74 -2.00 -0.41
N ASP A 108 -8.98 -2.47 -0.50
CA ASP A 108 -9.83 -2.90 0.59
C ASP A 108 -10.01 -4.41 0.57
N THR A 109 -10.15 -4.99 1.76
CA THR A 109 -10.53 -6.39 1.91
C THR A 109 -11.68 -6.48 2.90
N LEU A 110 -12.26 -7.67 3.07
CA LEU A 110 -13.30 -7.91 4.07
C LEU A 110 -12.94 -7.34 5.47
N VAL A 111 -11.66 -7.40 5.84
CA VAL A 111 -11.16 -6.97 7.15
C VAL A 111 -10.32 -5.68 7.10
N ARG A 112 -9.89 -5.23 5.91
CA ARG A 112 -9.13 -3.99 5.70
C ARG A 112 -10.05 -2.89 5.19
N LYS A 113 -10.62 -2.16 6.15
CA LYS A 113 -11.55 -1.04 5.94
C LYS A 113 -10.84 0.30 6.11
N VAL A 114 -10.79 1.11 5.05
CA VAL A 114 -10.08 2.41 5.02
C VAL A 114 -10.91 3.41 4.21
N GLY A 115 -11.06 4.64 4.73
CA GLY A 115 -11.59 5.77 3.93
C GLY A 115 -13.09 5.76 3.64
N GLY A 116 -13.90 5.02 4.41
CA GLY A 116 -15.33 4.89 4.16
C GLY A 116 -15.62 3.95 2.99
N ASP A 117 -15.06 2.74 3.04
CA ASP A 117 -15.27 1.70 2.05
C ASP A 117 -16.76 1.41 1.87
N ASN A 118 -17.18 1.28 0.61
CA ASN A 118 -18.49 0.72 0.29
C ASN A 118 -18.42 -0.80 0.48
N PRO A 119 -19.23 -1.41 1.37
CA PRO A 119 -19.18 -2.84 1.65
C PRO A 119 -19.55 -3.70 0.43
N ASP A 120 -20.25 -3.12 -0.54
CA ASP A 120 -20.68 -3.78 -1.78
C ASP A 120 -19.73 -3.45 -2.96
N ALA A 121 -18.52 -2.97 -2.66
CA ALA A 121 -17.54 -2.59 -3.67
C ALA A 121 -16.21 -3.32 -3.53
N GLU A 122 -15.53 -3.44 -4.67
CA GLU A 122 -14.12 -3.78 -4.74
C GLU A 122 -13.35 -2.65 -5.41
N TYR A 123 -12.28 -2.19 -4.76
CA TYR A 123 -11.32 -1.25 -5.28
C TYR A 123 -9.99 -1.94 -5.57
N GLU A 124 -9.45 -1.69 -6.76
CA GLU A 124 -8.09 -2.07 -7.12
C GLU A 124 -7.32 -0.86 -7.60
N PHE A 125 -6.02 -0.89 -7.32
CA PHE A 125 -5.09 0.14 -7.68
C PHE A 125 -4.00 -0.45 -8.57
N VAL A 126 -3.60 0.30 -9.59
CA VAL A 126 -2.42 -0.02 -10.40
C VAL A 126 -1.58 1.24 -10.51
N ALA A 127 -0.31 1.15 -10.11
CA ALA A 127 0.66 2.20 -10.41
C ALA A 127 1.09 2.10 -11.87
N ILE A 128 1.00 3.21 -12.60
CA ILE A 128 1.51 3.35 -13.97
C ILE A 128 2.39 4.59 -14.06
N ASP A 129 3.17 4.68 -15.12
CA ASP A 129 4.01 5.84 -15.40
C ASP A 129 3.92 6.12 -16.90
N GLY A 130 3.54 7.35 -17.26
CA GLY A 130 3.30 7.76 -18.63
C GLY A 130 4.51 7.68 -19.56
N GLN A 131 5.71 7.38 -19.03
CA GLN A 131 6.88 7.04 -19.84
C GLN A 131 6.81 5.65 -20.49
N TYR A 132 5.94 4.76 -20.03
CA TYR A 132 5.77 3.40 -20.57
C TYR A 132 4.41 3.25 -21.25
N ASP A 133 4.38 2.34 -22.24
CA ASP A 133 3.13 1.88 -22.83
C ASP A 133 2.66 0.60 -22.12
N TYR A 134 1.35 0.49 -21.91
CA TYR A 134 0.73 -0.65 -21.22
C TYR A 134 -0.34 -1.31 -22.07
N LYS A 135 -0.49 -2.61 -21.90
CA LYS A 135 -1.62 -3.38 -22.41
C LYS A 135 -2.35 -4.03 -21.23
N ILE A 136 -3.65 -3.78 -21.12
CA ILE A 136 -4.52 -4.40 -20.12
C ILE A 136 -5.50 -5.28 -20.87
N THR A 137 -5.61 -6.54 -20.45
CA THR A 137 -6.58 -7.49 -21.00
C THR A 137 -7.41 -8.04 -19.87
N GLY A 138 -8.69 -8.25 -20.08
CA GLY A 138 -9.54 -8.72 -18.99
C GLY A 138 -10.93 -9.12 -19.46
N ASN A 139 -11.76 -9.45 -18.49
CA ASN A 139 -13.18 -9.72 -18.68
C ASN A 139 -13.99 -8.90 -17.66
N VAL A 140 -15.14 -8.38 -18.06
CA VAL A 140 -15.99 -7.55 -17.18
C VAL A 140 -16.72 -8.35 -16.09
N GLY A 141 -16.70 -9.68 -16.16
CA GLY A 141 -17.46 -10.55 -15.27
C GLY A 141 -18.96 -10.31 -15.40
N SER A 142 -19.68 -10.41 -14.27
CA SER A 142 -21.12 -10.17 -14.20
C SER A 142 -21.54 -9.19 -13.10
N VAL A 143 -20.56 -8.44 -12.55
CA VAL A 143 -20.82 -7.36 -11.59
C VAL A 143 -21.74 -6.29 -12.16
N ARG A 144 -22.48 -5.58 -11.30
CA ARG A 144 -23.43 -4.55 -11.75
C ARG A 144 -22.78 -3.30 -12.30
N TYR A 145 -21.52 -3.10 -11.96
CA TYR A 145 -20.77 -1.96 -12.43
C TYR A 145 -19.28 -2.26 -12.36
N LEU A 146 -18.59 -1.90 -13.43
CA LEU A 146 -17.14 -1.82 -13.50
C LEU A 146 -16.76 -0.43 -14.01
N GLY A 147 -15.85 0.24 -13.31
CA GLY A 147 -15.29 1.52 -13.72
C GLY A 147 -13.78 1.54 -13.56
N LEU A 148 -13.08 2.06 -14.56
CA LEU A 148 -11.64 2.30 -14.56
C LEU A 148 -11.41 3.81 -14.65
N THR A 149 -10.83 4.38 -13.59
CA THR A 149 -10.46 5.79 -13.54
C THR A 149 -8.96 5.91 -13.76
N PHE A 150 -8.55 6.66 -14.78
CA PHE A 150 -7.14 6.86 -15.11
C PHE A 150 -6.72 8.25 -14.63
N ASN A 151 -5.73 8.30 -13.75
CA ASN A 151 -5.28 9.55 -13.14
C ASN A 151 -3.84 9.88 -13.51
N ALA A 152 -3.58 11.19 -13.53
CA ALA A 152 -2.28 11.79 -13.79
C ALA A 152 -1.97 12.83 -12.71
N GLY A 153 -0.70 13.21 -12.63
CA GLY A 153 -0.14 14.07 -11.60
C GLY A 153 0.74 13.26 -10.66
N GLN A 154 1.99 13.71 -10.55
CA GLN A 154 3.03 13.15 -9.68
C GLN A 154 3.70 14.28 -8.89
N GLY A 155 4.23 13.96 -7.70
CA GLY A 155 4.88 14.95 -6.84
C GLY A 155 3.97 16.13 -6.49
N ASN A 156 4.38 17.34 -6.89
CA ASN A 156 3.63 18.57 -6.64
C ASN A 156 2.55 18.87 -7.69
N THR A 157 2.45 18.07 -8.75
CA THR A 157 1.41 18.25 -9.77
C THR A 157 0.06 17.78 -9.21
N PRO A 158 -1.00 18.61 -9.24
CA PRO A 158 -2.31 18.21 -8.76
C PRO A 158 -2.81 16.95 -9.46
N ARG A 159 -3.38 16.03 -8.67
CA ARG A 159 -4.04 14.84 -9.19
C ARG A 159 -5.23 15.24 -10.05
N ARG A 160 -5.35 14.62 -11.22
CA ARG A 160 -6.49 14.81 -12.12
C ARG A 160 -6.81 13.52 -12.86
N GLN A 161 -8.07 13.34 -13.19
CA GLN A 161 -8.51 12.29 -14.09
C GLN A 161 -8.23 12.72 -15.54
N PHE A 162 -7.58 11.87 -16.33
CA PHE A 162 -7.38 12.11 -17.76
C PHE A 162 -8.28 11.23 -18.65
N ALA A 163 -8.71 10.07 -18.14
CA ALA A 163 -9.66 9.21 -18.82
C ALA A 163 -10.53 8.46 -17.80
N TYR A 164 -11.68 8.00 -18.28
CA TYR A 164 -12.56 7.12 -17.52
C TYR A 164 -13.26 6.18 -18.49
N LEU A 165 -13.27 4.88 -18.15
CA LEU A 165 -14.01 3.85 -18.87
C LEU A 165 -14.91 3.11 -17.89
N SER A 166 -16.04 2.62 -18.38
CA SER A 166 -16.90 1.72 -17.62
C SER A 166 -17.34 0.55 -18.49
N ASP A 167 -17.97 -0.43 -17.87
CA ASP A 167 -18.76 -1.49 -18.52
C ASP A 167 -19.58 -1.05 -19.75
N LYS A 168 -20.00 0.22 -19.82
CA LYS A 168 -20.79 0.79 -20.92
C LYS A 168 -19.96 1.43 -22.04
N THR A 169 -18.70 1.74 -21.79
CA THR A 169 -17.81 2.42 -22.75
C THR A 169 -16.59 1.61 -23.13
N LEU A 170 -16.40 0.45 -22.50
CA LEU A 170 -15.44 -0.56 -22.93
C LEU A 170 -15.89 -1.19 -24.25
N ASN A 171 -14.94 -1.38 -25.16
CA ASN A 171 -15.15 -2.20 -26.35
C ASN A 171 -15.03 -3.67 -25.95
N LEU A 172 -16.19 -4.32 -25.79
CA LEU A 172 -16.30 -5.72 -25.37
C LEU A 172 -16.53 -6.65 -26.56
N ASP A 173 -15.98 -7.86 -26.50
CA ASP A 173 -16.42 -8.95 -27.37
C ASP A 173 -17.70 -9.62 -26.84
N GLU A 174 -18.22 -10.61 -27.57
CA GLU A 174 -19.45 -11.33 -27.20
C GLU A 174 -19.35 -12.07 -25.85
N ALA A 175 -18.14 -12.36 -25.38
CA ALA A 175 -17.88 -13.00 -24.09
C ALA A 175 -17.56 -12.00 -22.97
N GLY A 176 -17.59 -10.68 -23.25
CA GLY A 176 -17.30 -9.64 -22.27
C GLY A 176 -15.80 -9.38 -22.06
N ASN A 177 -14.92 -9.89 -22.93
CA ASN A 177 -13.50 -9.60 -22.86
C ASN A 177 -13.18 -8.23 -23.44
N PHE A 178 -12.14 -7.58 -22.92
CA PHE A 178 -11.65 -6.31 -23.42
C PHE A 178 -10.12 -6.30 -23.53
N THR A 179 -9.61 -5.37 -24.34
CA THR A 179 -8.20 -5.03 -24.42
C THR A 179 -8.05 -3.53 -24.47
N LEU A 180 -7.28 -2.95 -23.53
CA LEU A 180 -6.91 -1.55 -23.50
C LEU A 180 -5.44 -1.38 -23.84
N ILE A 181 -5.12 -0.38 -24.65
CA ILE A 181 -3.74 0.05 -24.88
C ILE A 181 -3.57 1.46 -24.31
N LEU A 182 -2.64 1.63 -23.38
CA LEU A 182 -2.27 2.90 -22.78
C LEU A 182 -0.96 3.35 -23.40
N SER A 183 -0.97 4.47 -24.11
CA SER A 183 0.22 5.05 -24.74
C SER A 183 0.00 6.53 -25.02
N GLN A 184 1.09 7.30 -25.12
CA GLN A 184 1.01 8.74 -25.45
C GLN A 184 0.48 8.98 -26.88
N GLU A 185 0.94 8.15 -27.82
CA GLU A 185 0.58 8.21 -29.23
C GLU A 185 -0.27 7.00 -29.63
N ALA A 186 -1.02 7.14 -30.72
CA ALA A 186 -1.88 6.07 -31.21
C ALA A 186 -1.04 4.82 -31.60
N PRO A 187 -1.36 3.64 -31.06
CA PRO A 187 -0.58 2.43 -31.31
C PRO A 187 -1.00 1.74 -32.62
N ASP A 188 -0.07 1.00 -33.25
CA ASP A 188 -0.35 0.11 -34.38
C ASP A 188 -0.55 -1.35 -33.92
N ILE A 189 -1.39 -1.54 -32.89
CA ILE A 189 -1.80 -2.85 -32.37
C ILE A 189 -3.28 -2.83 -32.00
N PRO A 190 -3.99 -3.97 -32.07
CA PRO A 190 -5.41 -4.03 -31.76
C PRO A 190 -5.69 -3.80 -30.26
N GLY A 191 -6.74 -3.04 -29.98
CA GLY A 191 -7.25 -2.74 -28.64
C GLY A 191 -7.90 -1.36 -28.60
N GLN A 192 -8.71 -1.11 -27.56
CA GLN A 192 -9.23 0.23 -27.31
C GLN A 192 -8.11 1.10 -26.75
N TRP A 193 -7.66 2.07 -27.54
CA TRP A 193 -6.61 2.99 -27.13
C TRP A 193 -7.13 4.05 -26.15
N VAL A 194 -6.36 4.31 -25.10
CA VAL A 194 -6.55 5.42 -24.17
C VAL A 194 -5.29 6.27 -24.22
N GLN A 195 -5.43 7.49 -24.77
CA GLN A 195 -4.33 8.45 -24.81
C GLN A 195 -3.86 8.75 -23.38
N THR A 196 -2.61 8.41 -23.10
CA THR A 196 -2.03 8.45 -21.76
C THR A 196 -1.00 9.55 -21.68
N PRO A 197 -1.17 10.57 -20.82
CA PRO A 197 -0.21 11.67 -20.73
C PRO A 197 1.09 11.20 -20.07
N ALA A 198 2.20 11.90 -20.35
CA ALA A 198 3.51 11.57 -19.79
C ALA A 198 3.57 11.57 -18.25
N ASP A 199 2.66 12.29 -17.58
CA ASP A 199 2.55 12.35 -16.13
C ASP A 199 1.42 11.48 -15.56
N ALA A 200 0.94 10.48 -16.33
CA ALA A 200 0.07 9.43 -15.81
C ALA A 200 0.71 8.75 -14.57
N SER A 201 -0.12 8.36 -13.61
CA SER A 201 0.37 7.90 -12.30
C SER A 201 -0.35 6.67 -11.77
N GLU A 202 -1.66 6.54 -12.02
CA GLU A 202 -2.42 5.40 -11.49
C GLU A 202 -3.66 5.07 -12.32
N ILE A 203 -4.15 3.86 -12.10
CA ILE A 203 -5.48 3.41 -12.48
C ILE A 203 -6.20 2.97 -11.21
N LEU A 204 -7.42 3.46 -11.01
CA LEU A 204 -8.30 3.04 -9.93
C LEU A 204 -9.51 2.31 -10.52
N VAL A 205 -9.61 1.03 -10.20
CA VAL A 205 -10.74 0.17 -10.58
C VAL A 205 -11.77 0.23 -9.46
N ARG A 206 -13.05 0.34 -9.84
CA ARG A 206 -14.20 0.22 -8.95
C ARG A 206 -15.16 -0.81 -9.51
N GLN A 207 -15.51 -1.78 -8.69
CA GLN A 207 -16.47 -2.83 -9.02
C GLN A 207 -17.59 -2.75 -7.99
N TYR A 208 -18.86 -2.71 -8.41
CA TYR A 208 -19.99 -2.79 -7.49
C TYR A 208 -20.76 -4.09 -7.67
N ILE A 209 -20.94 -4.80 -6.56
CA ILE A 209 -21.49 -6.15 -6.51
C ILE A 209 -22.81 -6.10 -5.77
N ALA A 210 -23.89 -6.44 -6.47
CA ALA A 210 -25.21 -6.49 -5.84
C ALA A 210 -25.44 -7.83 -5.13
N GLN A 211 -24.92 -8.93 -5.69
CA GLN A 211 -25.11 -10.28 -5.16
C GLN A 211 -23.81 -11.08 -5.25
N ARG A 212 -22.98 -10.99 -4.21
CA ARG A 212 -21.62 -11.55 -4.20
C ARG A 212 -21.54 -13.04 -4.47
N GLU A 213 -22.56 -13.80 -4.07
CA GLU A 213 -22.61 -15.25 -4.27
C GLU A 213 -23.01 -15.66 -5.69
N GLN A 214 -23.51 -14.72 -6.52
CA GLN A 214 -24.04 -14.97 -7.86
C GLN A 214 -23.29 -14.23 -8.96
N GLU A 215 -22.49 -13.21 -8.60
CA GLU A 215 -21.77 -12.36 -9.55
C GLU A 215 -20.30 -12.79 -9.63
N GLU A 216 -19.81 -12.88 -10.87
CA GLU A 216 -18.41 -13.15 -11.20
C GLU A 216 -17.66 -11.82 -11.26
N LEU A 217 -16.53 -11.76 -10.57
CA LEU A 217 -15.72 -10.54 -10.58
C LEU A 217 -14.99 -10.37 -11.92
N PRO A 218 -14.79 -9.12 -12.35
CA PRO A 218 -13.82 -8.79 -13.37
C PRO A 218 -12.46 -9.47 -13.15
N SER A 219 -11.81 -9.80 -14.26
CA SER A 219 -10.42 -10.27 -14.28
C SER A 219 -9.57 -9.33 -15.11
N PHE A 220 -8.29 -9.21 -14.75
CA PHE A 220 -7.29 -8.33 -15.37
C PHE A 220 -5.92 -9.01 -15.44
#